data_AF-A0A7S0BMY2-F1
#
_entry.id   AF-A0A7S0BMY2-F1
#
_cell.length_a   1.000
_cell.length_b   1.000
_cell.length_c   1.000
_cell.angle_alpha   90.00
_cell.angle_beta   90.00
_cell.angle_gamma   90.00
#
_symmetry.space_group_name_H-M   'P 1'
#
loop_
_entity.id
_entity.type
_entity.pdbx_description
1 polymer ?
#
loop_
_entity_poly.entity_id
_entity_poly.type
_entity_poly.pdbx_seq_one_letter_code
_entity_poly.pdbx_strand_id
1 'polypeptide(L)'
;MQEHLESKKAEKKAIPAAERKKIREEEAERVKKYTVATVDGKEERVGNFRIEPPALFLGRGEHPLMGKVKKRIWPEDITINIGPKDPVPECPIPGHKWGKVMHNKAVTWLAFWRDTITNGSKYVWLAADSKFKTVSDAAKFEKARKLHKYIEKIRKDYRRGWKSEDELVRQRSVALYLIDRLALRVGNEKGEDEADTVGCCSLRVEHLTFNDPDVVEFNFLGKDSIRYENSVKVERGAYLGLKKLAQKKKSSDDIFSRLTTSSLNEYLRSLMEGLTAKVFRTYNASLTLDRLLRQGGQQQNVNEQLVFYNKQNKEVAILCNHQRSLPKKHDEQMGKLSVKYEETIEWLRELERAAKEMKASRKDSADVTQWVRPKPDLKPNMTEEQRAAERRRASEAPLEKVAKRMKVDSVHLAIARVHDR
;
A
#
# COMPACT_ATOMS: atom_id res chain seq x y z
N MET A 1 14.06 30.12 -11.98
CA MET A 1 13.84 29.27 -10.78
C MET A 1 13.95 27.77 -11.10
N GLN A 2 13.24 27.26 -12.11
CA GLN A 2 13.28 25.84 -12.46
C GLN A 2 14.70 25.33 -12.79
N GLU A 3 15.43 26.04 -13.66
CA GLU A 3 16.81 25.71 -14.03
C GLU A 3 17.74 25.65 -12.80
N HIS A 4 17.58 26.57 -11.85
CA HIS A 4 18.32 26.55 -10.59
C HIS A 4 18.03 25.28 -9.77
N LEU A 5 16.75 24.87 -9.68
CA LEU A 5 16.37 23.63 -8.98
C LEU A 5 16.88 22.37 -9.70
N GLU A 6 16.94 22.39 -11.03
CA GLU A 6 17.51 21.31 -11.83
C GLU A 6 19.03 21.22 -11.63
N SER A 7 19.73 22.36 -11.64
CA SER A 7 21.16 22.46 -11.32
C SER A 7 21.45 21.93 -9.90
N LYS A 8 20.70 22.35 -8.88
CA LYS A 8 20.83 21.83 -7.50
C LYS A 8 20.57 20.32 -7.40
N LYS A 9 19.65 19.77 -8.22
CA LYS A 9 19.44 18.31 -8.30
C LYS A 9 20.64 17.61 -8.96
N ALA A 10 21.25 18.21 -9.97
CA ALA A 10 22.44 17.67 -10.63
C ALA A 10 23.65 17.70 -9.67
N GLU A 11 23.91 18.83 -9.01
CA GLU A 11 24.93 18.95 -7.96
C GLU A 11 24.77 17.86 -6.89
N LYS A 12 23.56 17.66 -6.37
CA LYS A 12 23.28 16.63 -5.35
C LYS A 12 23.53 15.20 -5.84
N LYS A 13 23.32 14.93 -7.13
CA LYS A 13 23.64 13.63 -7.74
C LYS A 13 25.14 13.46 -7.93
N ALA A 14 25.86 14.53 -8.26
CA ALA A 14 27.29 14.51 -8.51
C ALA A 14 28.14 14.30 -7.23
N ILE A 15 27.57 14.54 -6.03
CA ILE A 15 28.27 14.31 -4.75
C ILE A 15 28.80 12.86 -4.69
N PRO A 16 30.11 12.64 -4.45
CA PRO A 16 30.70 11.31 -4.34
C PRO A 16 30.03 10.41 -3.29
N ALA A 17 30.10 9.10 -3.49
CA ALA A 17 29.49 8.12 -2.57
C ALA A 17 30.01 8.24 -1.13
N ALA A 18 31.32 8.48 -0.95
CA ALA A 18 31.94 8.65 0.37
C ALA A 18 31.43 9.91 1.08
N GLU A 19 31.35 11.04 0.37
CA GLU A 19 30.85 12.30 0.93
C GLU A 19 29.35 12.23 1.24
N ARG A 20 28.54 11.62 0.35
CA ARG A 20 27.12 11.36 0.64
C ARG A 20 26.91 10.48 1.87
N LYS A 21 27.83 9.52 2.13
CA LYS A 21 27.79 8.70 3.35
C LYS A 21 28.07 9.58 4.58
N LYS A 22 29.11 10.42 4.54
CA LYS A 22 29.44 11.36 5.61
C LYS A 22 28.28 12.32 5.93
N ILE A 23 27.68 12.95 4.92
CA ILE A 23 26.51 13.83 5.10
C ILE A 23 25.33 13.11 5.76
N ARG A 24 25.09 11.83 5.43
CA ARG A 24 24.03 11.03 6.05
C ARG A 24 24.33 10.69 7.51
N GLU A 25 25.59 10.40 7.84
CA GLU A 25 26.02 10.10 9.21
C GLU A 25 25.94 11.34 10.10
N GLU A 26 26.39 12.50 9.61
CA GLU A 26 26.25 13.79 10.29
C GLU A 26 24.78 14.16 10.53
N GLU A 27 23.92 13.98 9.52
CA GLU A 27 22.47 14.18 9.67
C GLU A 27 21.86 13.23 10.70
N ALA A 28 22.26 11.95 10.68
CA ALA A 28 21.75 10.93 11.58
C ALA A 28 22.12 11.24 13.04
N GLU A 29 23.37 11.63 13.30
CA GLU A 29 23.80 12.01 14.65
C GLU A 29 23.09 13.29 15.11
N ARG A 30 22.94 14.30 14.23
CA ARG A 30 22.23 15.55 14.55
C ARG A 30 20.78 15.33 14.97
N VAL A 31 20.09 14.36 14.37
CA VAL A 31 18.68 14.09 14.68
C VAL A 31 18.45 12.95 15.65
N LYS A 32 19.51 12.25 16.08
CA LYS A 32 19.45 11.06 16.95
C LYS A 32 18.61 11.26 18.20
N LYS A 33 18.74 12.42 18.86
CA LYS A 33 17.95 12.75 20.06
C LYS A 33 16.44 12.86 19.83
N TYR A 34 15.99 12.94 18.57
CA TYR A 34 14.57 13.01 18.19
C TYR A 34 14.02 11.68 17.67
N THR A 35 14.86 10.64 17.50
CA THR A 35 14.43 9.36 16.92
C THR A 35 13.90 8.38 17.96
N VAL A 36 14.04 8.69 19.25
CA VAL A 36 13.62 7.86 20.38
C VAL A 36 12.85 8.67 21.41
N ALA A 37 11.95 8.01 22.12
CA ALA A 37 11.24 8.53 23.27
C ALA A 37 11.23 7.46 24.38
N THR A 38 11.30 7.87 25.64
CA THR A 38 11.15 6.93 26.77
C THR A 38 9.69 6.83 27.15
N VAL A 39 9.14 5.61 27.16
CA VAL A 39 7.76 5.31 27.53
C VAL A 39 7.76 4.16 28.52
N ASP A 40 7.18 4.36 29.70
CA ASP A 40 7.15 3.38 30.79
C ASP A 40 8.56 2.80 31.11
N GLY A 41 9.59 3.64 31.07
CA GLY A 41 10.98 3.27 31.34
C GLY A 41 11.69 2.52 30.21
N LYS A 42 11.08 2.39 29.01
CA LYS A 42 11.69 1.77 27.83
C LYS A 42 11.88 2.77 26.71
N GLU A 43 12.99 2.67 26.00
CA GLU A 43 13.20 3.42 24.77
C GLU A 43 12.36 2.84 23.64
N GLU A 44 11.58 3.71 23.00
CA GLU A 44 10.70 3.41 21.88
C GLU A 44 11.03 4.34 20.72
N ARG A 45 11.11 3.81 19.50
CA ARG A 45 11.41 4.64 18.32
C ARG A 45 10.26 5.59 18.02
N VAL A 46 10.58 6.81 17.58
CA VAL A 46 9.62 7.81 17.11
C VAL A 46 9.47 7.68 15.60
N GLY A 47 8.23 7.55 15.12
CA GLY A 47 7.95 7.28 13.71
C GLY A 47 8.14 8.50 12.81
N ASN A 48 7.55 9.65 13.18
CA ASN A 48 7.51 10.85 12.35
C ASN A 48 7.87 12.12 13.12
N PHE A 49 9.08 12.16 13.68
CA PHE A 49 9.58 13.30 14.46
C PHE A 49 9.83 14.57 13.63
N ARG A 50 9.94 14.46 12.31
CA ARG A 50 10.10 15.62 11.42
C ARG A 50 8.75 16.22 11.09
N ILE A 51 8.60 17.51 11.40
CA ILE A 51 7.44 18.30 11.00
C ILE A 51 7.44 18.45 9.48
N GLU A 52 6.25 18.34 8.88
CA GLU A 52 6.06 18.54 7.44
C GLU A 52 6.51 19.95 7.04
N PRO A 53 7.39 20.12 6.04
CA PRO A 53 7.84 21.44 5.60
C PRO A 53 6.70 22.23 4.94
N PRO A 54 6.80 23.58 4.88
CA PRO A 54 5.88 24.37 4.08
C PRO A 54 5.97 23.96 2.60
N ALA A 55 4.82 23.86 1.94
CA ALA A 55 4.71 23.37 0.58
C ALA A 55 3.35 23.76 -0.03
N LEU A 56 3.19 23.53 -1.34
CA LEU A 56 1.86 23.55 -1.95
C LEU A 56 1.11 22.28 -1.53
N PHE A 57 -0.16 22.42 -1.15
CA PHE A 57 -1.00 21.30 -0.77
C PHE A 57 -1.34 20.45 -2.00
N LEU A 58 -0.90 19.20 -1.97
CA LEU A 58 -1.15 18.22 -3.03
C LEU A 58 -2.30 17.29 -2.60
N GLY A 59 -3.52 17.82 -2.61
CA GLY A 59 -4.73 17.03 -2.43
C GLY A 59 -4.85 15.95 -3.51
N ARG A 60 -5.46 14.81 -3.18
CA ARG A 60 -5.67 13.71 -4.15
C ARG A 60 -6.96 13.93 -4.94
N GLY A 61 -6.96 13.52 -6.22
CA GLY A 61 -8.07 13.74 -7.13
C GLY A 61 -8.33 15.22 -7.39
N GLU A 62 -9.58 15.55 -7.71
CA GLU A 62 -10.05 16.93 -7.90
C GLU A 62 -10.31 17.61 -6.55
N HIS A 63 -9.27 17.76 -5.75
CA HIS A 63 -9.40 18.36 -4.42
C HIS A 63 -9.51 19.90 -4.53
N PRO A 64 -10.55 20.53 -3.96
CA PRO A 64 -10.79 21.97 -4.11
C PRO A 64 -9.73 22.88 -3.47
N LEU A 65 -8.89 22.32 -2.59
CA LEU A 65 -7.83 23.04 -1.88
C LEU A 65 -6.44 22.81 -2.50
N MET A 66 -6.34 22.03 -3.58
CA MET A 66 -5.07 21.73 -4.24
C MET A 66 -4.36 23.03 -4.65
N GLY A 67 -3.06 23.10 -4.42
CA GLY A 67 -2.26 24.29 -4.70
C GLY A 67 -2.28 25.36 -3.60
N LYS A 68 -3.16 25.28 -2.59
CA LYS A 68 -3.10 26.20 -1.44
C LYS A 68 -1.76 26.05 -0.71
N VAL A 69 -1.25 27.16 -0.18
CA VAL A 69 0.04 27.19 0.52
C VAL A 69 -0.11 26.62 1.93
N LYS A 70 0.46 25.44 2.16
CA LYS A 70 0.66 24.89 3.50
C LYS A 70 1.78 25.68 4.19
N LYS A 71 1.40 26.41 5.24
CA LYS A 71 2.32 27.30 5.97
C LYS A 71 3.29 26.51 6.83
N ARG A 72 4.39 27.17 7.20
CA ARG A 72 5.33 26.64 8.19
C ARG A 72 4.63 26.57 9.55
N ILE A 73 4.78 25.43 10.21
CA ILE A 73 4.37 25.23 11.60
C ILE A 73 5.47 25.75 12.50
N TRP A 74 5.12 26.64 13.43
CA TRP A 74 6.02 27.22 14.42
C TRP A 74 5.91 26.49 15.77
N PRO A 75 6.91 26.63 16.68
CA PRO A 75 6.83 26.04 18.02
C PRO A 75 5.54 26.40 18.77
N GLU A 76 5.04 27.62 18.57
CA GLU A 76 3.81 28.13 19.17
C GLU A 76 2.54 27.42 18.67
N ASP A 77 2.59 26.73 17.53
CA ASP A 77 1.48 25.92 17.00
C ASP A 77 1.45 24.50 17.60
N ILE A 78 2.52 24.12 18.32
CA ILE A 78 2.75 22.75 18.74
C ILE A 78 2.35 22.56 20.19
N THR A 79 1.56 21.51 20.40
CA THR A 79 1.27 20.96 21.73
C THR A 79 2.17 19.76 21.98
N ILE A 80 2.98 19.82 23.03
CA ILE A 80 3.77 18.69 23.54
C ILE A 80 2.93 17.92 24.56
N ASN A 81 2.90 16.59 24.44
CA ASN A 81 2.32 15.69 25.42
C ASN A 81 3.42 14.82 26.03
N ILE A 82 3.62 14.96 27.34
CA ILE A 82 4.73 14.34 28.06
C ILE A 82 4.30 13.95 29.48
N GLY A 83 5.06 13.10 30.18
CA GLY A 83 4.76 12.80 31.58
C GLY A 83 4.94 14.03 32.48
N PRO A 84 4.17 14.13 33.58
CA PRO A 84 4.17 15.32 34.45
C PRO A 84 5.48 15.53 35.22
N LYS A 85 6.33 14.50 35.32
CA LYS A 85 7.63 14.55 36.01
C LYS A 85 8.81 14.53 35.05
N ASP A 86 8.54 14.38 33.76
CA ASP A 86 9.59 14.27 32.75
C ASP A 86 10.02 15.68 32.30
N PRO A 87 11.31 15.86 31.95
CA PRO A 87 11.79 17.15 31.48
C PRO A 87 11.11 17.51 30.14
N VAL A 88 10.47 18.68 30.10
CA VAL A 88 9.88 19.20 28.86
C VAL A 88 11.01 19.45 27.85
N PRO A 89 10.90 18.96 26.60
CA PRO A 89 11.91 19.17 25.58
C PRO A 89 12.15 20.67 25.37
N GLU A 90 13.40 21.09 25.28
CA GLU A 90 13.73 22.48 24.95
C GLU A 90 13.29 22.83 23.52
N CYS A 91 12.79 24.05 23.33
CA CYS A 91 12.49 24.55 22.01
C CYS A 91 13.79 24.73 21.22
N PRO A 92 13.97 24.09 20.05
CA PRO A 92 15.21 24.16 19.30
C PRO A 92 15.39 25.51 18.56
N ILE A 93 14.39 26.39 18.57
CA ILE A 93 14.42 27.68 17.88
C ILE A 93 14.61 28.79 18.93
N PRO A 94 15.74 29.53 18.89
CA PRO A 94 15.99 30.62 19.83
C PRO A 94 14.87 31.67 19.83
N GLY A 95 14.44 32.09 21.03
CA GLY A 95 13.38 33.09 21.21
C GLY A 95 11.94 32.55 21.09
N HIS A 96 11.77 31.28 20.74
CA HIS A 96 10.45 30.64 20.62
C HIS A 96 10.14 29.68 21.77
N LYS A 97 8.85 29.41 21.98
CA LYS A 97 8.37 28.46 22.99
C LYS A 97 7.28 27.55 22.44
N TRP A 98 7.08 26.40 23.07
CA TRP A 98 5.96 25.53 22.72
C TRP A 98 4.63 26.24 23.00
N GLY A 99 3.67 26.09 22.10
CA GLY A 99 2.33 26.66 22.26
C GLY A 99 1.61 26.13 23.49
N LYS A 100 1.75 24.82 23.74
CA LYS A 100 1.20 24.18 24.93
C LYS A 100 2.00 22.96 25.35
N VAL A 101 2.08 22.72 26.65
CA VAL A 101 2.54 21.46 27.23
C VAL A 101 1.37 20.84 27.99
N MET A 102 1.15 19.54 27.82
CA MET A 102 0.11 18.81 28.53
C MET A 102 0.56 17.41 28.94
N HIS A 103 -0.23 16.79 29.82
CA HIS A 103 0.07 15.49 30.43
C HIS A 103 -1.15 14.57 30.34
N ASN A 104 -1.51 14.17 29.12
CA ASN A 104 -2.65 13.32 28.84
C ASN A 104 -2.22 11.85 28.67
N LYS A 105 -2.52 11.03 29.68
CA LYS A 105 -2.23 9.59 29.70
C LYS A 105 -3.21 8.74 28.88
N ALA A 106 -4.32 9.32 28.42
CA ALA A 106 -5.34 8.62 27.63
C ALA A 106 -5.02 8.55 26.12
N VAL A 107 -3.92 9.17 25.69
CA VAL A 107 -3.50 9.25 24.29
C VAL A 107 -2.08 8.72 24.12
N THR A 108 -1.69 8.38 22.89
CA THR A 108 -0.38 7.78 22.56
C THR A 108 0.49 8.65 21.65
N TRP A 109 0.06 9.89 21.36
CA TRP A 109 0.85 10.85 20.57
C TRP A 109 1.76 11.67 21.49
N LEU A 110 2.93 12.04 20.95
CA LEU A 110 3.97 12.79 21.66
C LEU A 110 3.87 14.30 21.42
N ALA A 111 3.49 14.68 20.21
CA ALA A 111 3.24 16.07 19.85
C ALA A 111 2.07 16.18 18.88
N PHE A 112 1.42 17.34 18.86
CA PHE A 112 0.21 17.59 18.08
C PHE A 112 0.19 19.03 17.55
N TRP A 113 -0.31 19.23 16.33
CA TRP A 113 -0.61 20.55 15.76
C TRP A 113 -1.79 20.48 14.79
N ARG A 114 -2.34 21.65 14.43
CA ARG A 114 -3.39 21.79 13.43
C ARG A 114 -2.79 22.03 12.04
N ASP A 115 -3.26 21.29 11.04
CA ASP A 115 -2.89 21.49 9.66
C ASP A 115 -3.43 22.83 9.15
N THR A 116 -2.59 23.64 8.50
CA THR A 116 -2.95 25.02 8.13
C THR A 116 -3.93 25.11 6.95
N ILE A 117 -4.24 24.00 6.29
CA ILE A 117 -5.16 23.96 5.13
C ILE A 117 -6.50 23.40 5.55
N THR A 118 -6.48 22.22 6.16
CA THR A 118 -7.70 21.45 6.49
C THR A 118 -8.17 21.67 7.92
N ASN A 119 -7.39 22.38 8.75
CA ASN A 119 -7.55 22.43 10.21
C ASN A 119 -7.56 21.03 10.89
N GLY A 120 -7.15 20.01 10.12
CA GLY A 120 -7.09 18.63 10.53
C GLY A 120 -5.97 18.40 11.54
N SER A 121 -6.19 17.43 12.41
CA SER A 121 -5.22 17.11 13.45
C SER A 121 -4.00 16.33 12.93
N LYS A 122 -2.79 16.81 13.21
CA LYS A 122 -1.51 16.16 12.86
C LYS A 122 -0.74 15.80 14.13
N TYR A 123 -0.14 14.61 14.16
CA TYR A 123 0.47 14.05 15.36
C TYR A 123 1.85 13.48 15.08
N VAL A 124 2.74 13.55 16.08
CA VAL A 124 3.93 12.70 16.17
C VAL A 124 3.59 11.44 16.96
N TRP A 125 3.84 10.28 16.36
CA TRP A 125 3.60 8.97 16.98
C TRP A 125 4.91 8.21 17.19
N LEU A 126 4.87 7.24 18.09
CA LEU A 126 5.84 6.14 18.12
C LEU A 126 5.79 5.34 16.80
N ALA A 127 6.92 4.71 16.47
CA ALA A 127 7.11 3.89 15.30
C ALA A 127 6.22 2.64 15.31
N ALA A 128 6.06 2.02 14.14
CA ALA A 128 5.12 0.90 13.94
C ALA A 128 5.49 -0.36 14.75
N ASP A 129 6.76 -0.53 15.10
CA ASP A 129 7.30 -1.60 15.92
C ASP A 129 7.23 -1.33 17.43
N SER A 130 6.76 -0.15 17.84
CA SER A 130 6.60 0.16 19.26
C SER A 130 5.55 -0.70 19.95
N LYS A 131 5.66 -0.86 21.27
CA LYS A 131 4.71 -1.65 22.07
C LYS A 131 3.25 -1.24 21.85
N PHE A 132 2.94 0.06 21.88
CA PHE A 132 1.56 0.53 21.69
C PHE A 132 1.01 0.20 20.31
N LYS A 133 1.81 0.34 19.25
CA LYS A 133 1.37 0.06 17.88
C LYS A 133 1.20 -1.44 17.66
N THR A 134 2.15 -2.26 18.10
CA THR A 134 2.09 -3.72 17.95
C THR A 134 0.94 -4.34 18.74
N VAL A 135 0.71 -3.94 20.00
CA VAL A 135 -0.43 -4.40 20.80
C VAL A 135 -1.76 -4.00 20.16
N SER A 136 -1.87 -2.75 19.68
CA SER A 136 -3.08 -2.30 18.99
C SER A 136 -3.32 -3.06 17.68
N ASP A 137 -2.26 -3.42 16.94
CA ASP A 137 -2.38 -4.14 15.68
C ASP A 137 -2.77 -5.60 15.89
N ALA A 138 -2.21 -6.25 16.91
CA ALA A 138 -2.64 -7.58 17.36
C ALA A 138 -4.12 -7.58 17.77
N ALA A 139 -4.54 -6.63 18.60
CA ALA A 139 -5.94 -6.49 19.02
C ALA A 139 -6.90 -6.24 17.84
N LYS A 140 -6.46 -5.53 16.80
CA LYS A 140 -7.22 -5.34 15.54
C LYS A 140 -7.49 -6.69 14.86
N PHE A 141 -6.49 -7.56 14.74
CA PHE A 141 -6.68 -8.89 14.14
C PHE A 141 -7.47 -9.83 15.04
N GLU A 142 -7.31 -9.77 16.37
CA GLU A 142 -8.15 -10.54 17.30
C GLU A 142 -9.63 -10.15 17.21
N LYS A 143 -9.96 -8.87 16.99
CA LYS A 143 -11.34 -8.45 16.70
C LYS A 143 -11.88 -9.08 15.41
N ALA A 144 -11.06 -9.18 14.36
CA ALA A 144 -11.46 -9.84 13.12
C ALA A 144 -11.66 -11.36 13.32
N ARG A 145 -10.82 -12.01 14.14
CA ARG A 145 -11.02 -13.41 14.54
C ARG A 145 -12.28 -13.60 15.37
N LYS A 146 -12.59 -12.67 16.29
CA LYS A 146 -13.85 -12.66 17.06
C LYS A 146 -15.05 -12.55 16.12
N LEU A 147 -15.01 -11.65 15.12
CA LEU A 147 -16.06 -11.50 14.12
C LEU A 147 -16.37 -12.82 13.39
N HIS A 148 -15.37 -13.66 13.11
CA HIS A 148 -15.58 -14.97 12.48
C HIS A 148 -16.62 -15.84 13.22
N LYS A 149 -16.67 -15.75 14.56
CA LYS A 149 -17.65 -16.50 15.37
C LYS A 149 -19.08 -15.98 15.24
N TYR A 150 -19.25 -14.70 14.89
CA TYR A 150 -20.55 -14.04 14.80
C TYR A 150 -21.04 -13.87 13.36
N ILE A 151 -20.16 -14.04 12.36
CA ILE A 151 -20.42 -13.64 10.99
C ILE A 151 -21.69 -14.27 10.41
N GLU A 152 -21.91 -15.57 10.63
CA GLU A 152 -23.10 -16.26 10.09
C GLU A 152 -24.40 -15.78 10.73
N LYS A 153 -24.38 -15.42 12.02
CA LYS A 153 -25.53 -14.81 12.68
C LYS A 153 -25.83 -13.42 12.09
N ILE A 154 -24.80 -12.61 11.88
CA ILE A 154 -24.91 -11.27 11.27
C ILE A 154 -25.46 -11.38 9.84
N ARG A 155 -24.98 -12.37 9.07
CA ARG A 155 -25.45 -12.64 7.71
C ARG A 155 -26.90 -13.02 7.65
N LYS A 156 -27.34 -13.91 8.56
CA LYS A 156 -28.77 -14.23 8.69
C LYS A 156 -29.59 -13.01 9.07
N ASP A 157 -29.08 -12.15 9.96
CA ASP A 157 -29.80 -10.97 10.42
C ASP A 157 -30.03 -9.94 9.31
N TYR A 158 -28.97 -9.53 8.60
CA TYR A 158 -29.15 -8.56 7.51
C TYR A 158 -30.01 -9.13 6.37
N ARG A 159 -29.96 -10.45 6.10
CA ARG A 159 -30.82 -11.08 5.07
C ARG A 159 -32.30 -10.98 5.42
N ARG A 160 -32.65 -11.12 6.70
CA ARG A 160 -34.03 -10.87 7.18
C ARG A 160 -34.40 -9.40 7.04
N GLY A 161 -33.46 -8.51 7.38
CA GLY A 161 -33.68 -7.06 7.35
C GLY A 161 -34.02 -6.50 5.97
N TRP A 162 -33.69 -7.18 4.87
CA TRP A 162 -34.10 -6.78 3.52
C TRP A 162 -35.62 -6.69 3.33
N LYS A 163 -36.40 -7.47 4.08
CA LYS A 163 -37.86 -7.50 4.04
C LYS A 163 -38.51 -6.74 5.20
N SER A 164 -37.73 -6.03 6.02
CA SER A 164 -38.27 -5.28 7.15
C SER A 164 -39.19 -4.15 6.66
N GLU A 165 -40.23 -3.82 7.43
CA GLU A 165 -41.07 -2.64 7.19
C GLU A 165 -40.35 -1.33 7.56
N ASP A 166 -39.37 -1.40 8.47
CA ASP A 166 -38.53 -0.28 8.85
C ASP A 166 -37.50 0.03 7.76
N GLU A 167 -37.54 1.27 7.25
CA GLU A 167 -36.65 1.74 6.20
C GLU A 167 -35.18 1.76 6.62
N LEU A 168 -34.87 2.20 7.84
CA LEU A 168 -33.50 2.23 8.35
C LEU A 168 -32.95 0.80 8.46
N VAL A 169 -33.78 -0.15 8.92
CA VAL A 169 -33.38 -1.56 8.98
C VAL A 169 -33.09 -2.12 7.58
N ARG A 170 -33.93 -1.82 6.58
CA ARG A 170 -33.67 -2.23 5.18
C ARG A 170 -32.37 -1.63 4.65
N GLN A 171 -32.20 -0.31 4.76
CA GLN A 171 -31.01 0.42 4.29
C GLN A 171 -29.74 -0.12 4.95
N ARG A 172 -29.73 -0.22 6.28
CA ARG A 172 -28.62 -0.78 7.07
C ARG A 172 -28.27 -2.20 6.64
N SER A 173 -29.27 -3.04 6.39
CA SER A 173 -29.08 -4.44 6.02
C SER A 173 -28.49 -4.61 4.63
N VAL A 174 -28.92 -3.79 3.67
CA VAL A 174 -28.34 -3.75 2.32
C VAL A 174 -26.92 -3.18 2.36
N ALA A 175 -26.67 -2.10 3.08
CA ALA A 175 -25.34 -1.52 3.23
C ALA A 175 -24.36 -2.49 3.91
N LEU A 176 -24.79 -3.19 4.97
CA LEU A 176 -23.95 -4.17 5.65
C LEU A 176 -23.62 -5.37 4.74
N TYR A 177 -24.56 -5.81 3.90
CA TYR A 177 -24.29 -6.80 2.86
C TYR A 177 -23.19 -6.33 1.90
N LEU A 178 -23.24 -5.09 1.41
CA LEU A 178 -22.21 -4.56 0.52
C LEU A 178 -20.82 -4.48 1.20
N ILE A 179 -20.78 -4.06 2.47
CA ILE A 179 -19.54 -4.03 3.26
C ILE A 179 -18.98 -5.44 3.48
N ASP A 180 -19.82 -6.42 3.83
CA ASP A 180 -19.41 -7.82 4.04
C ASP A 180 -18.97 -8.49 2.72
N ARG A 181 -19.73 -8.33 1.64
CA ARG A 181 -19.51 -9.12 0.42
C ARG A 181 -18.56 -8.49 -0.57
N LEU A 182 -18.51 -7.16 -0.63
CA LEU A 182 -17.67 -6.41 -1.58
C LEU A 182 -16.52 -5.68 -0.88
N ALA A 183 -16.36 -5.85 0.44
CA ALA A 183 -15.32 -5.20 1.24
C ALA A 183 -15.25 -3.68 1.04
N LEU A 184 -16.41 -3.04 0.83
CA LEU A 184 -16.48 -1.58 0.69
C LEU A 184 -16.09 -0.88 2.00
N ARG A 185 -15.50 0.31 1.87
CA ARG A 185 -15.29 1.19 3.03
C ARG A 185 -16.63 1.79 3.44
N VAL A 186 -16.78 2.10 4.72
CA VAL A 186 -18.04 2.62 5.28
C VAL A 186 -18.53 3.90 4.59
N GLY A 187 -17.62 4.84 4.26
CA GLY A 187 -17.96 6.12 3.62
C GLY A 187 -18.57 7.10 4.61
N ASN A 188 -17.74 7.96 5.21
CA ASN A 188 -18.25 9.08 5.99
C ASN A 188 -18.68 10.19 5.02
N GLU A 189 -19.65 10.99 5.45
CA GLU A 189 -19.99 12.26 4.80
C GLU A 189 -18.75 13.16 4.72
N LYS A 190 -18.66 13.92 3.64
CA LYS A 190 -17.58 14.83 3.33
C LYS A 190 -18.10 16.25 3.22
N GLY A 191 -17.26 17.20 3.61
CA GLY A 191 -17.56 18.63 3.40
C GLY A 191 -17.22 19.09 1.97
N GLU A 192 -17.66 20.31 1.64
CA GLU A 192 -17.38 20.97 0.35
C GLU A 192 -15.88 21.22 0.11
N ASP A 193 -15.08 21.25 1.17
CA ASP A 193 -13.63 21.44 1.13
C ASP A 193 -12.84 20.15 0.85
N GLU A 194 -13.51 19.03 0.58
CA GLU A 194 -12.89 17.73 0.30
C GLU A 194 -13.19 17.26 -1.14
N ALA A 195 -12.30 16.44 -1.70
CA ALA A 195 -12.60 15.79 -2.99
C ALA A 195 -13.85 14.91 -2.88
N ASP A 196 -14.75 14.99 -3.86
CA ASP A 196 -15.95 14.15 -3.93
C ASP A 196 -15.57 12.68 -4.11
N THR A 197 -15.62 11.94 -3.02
CA THR A 197 -15.39 10.51 -3.02
C THR A 197 -16.32 9.85 -2.01
N VAL A 198 -16.81 8.68 -2.34
CA VAL A 198 -17.83 8.01 -1.55
C VAL A 198 -17.35 6.67 -0.98
N GLY A 199 -18.06 6.20 0.04
CA GLY A 199 -18.04 4.80 0.45
C GLY A 199 -19.47 4.27 0.55
N CYS A 200 -19.64 3.10 1.16
CA CYS A 200 -20.90 2.37 1.15
C CYS A 200 -22.11 3.20 1.60
N CYS A 201 -22.04 3.86 2.76
CA CYS A 201 -23.15 4.62 3.33
C CYS A 201 -23.43 5.92 2.57
N SER A 202 -22.46 6.44 1.82
CA SER A 202 -22.57 7.69 1.05
C SER A 202 -22.69 7.43 -0.46
N LEU A 203 -23.12 6.23 -0.87
CA LEU A 203 -23.38 5.95 -2.28
C LEU A 203 -24.62 6.72 -2.75
N ARG A 204 -24.52 7.40 -3.88
CA ARG A 204 -25.61 8.03 -4.63
C ARG A 204 -26.13 7.15 -5.77
N VAL A 205 -27.31 7.47 -6.30
CA VAL A 205 -27.96 6.72 -7.39
C VAL A 205 -27.09 6.61 -8.64
N GLU A 206 -26.39 7.68 -9.01
CA GLU A 206 -25.50 7.72 -10.18
C GLU A 206 -24.34 6.71 -10.14
N HIS A 207 -23.99 6.18 -8.97
CA HIS A 207 -22.90 5.23 -8.82
C HIS A 207 -23.30 3.78 -9.15
N LEU A 208 -24.60 3.52 -9.38
CA LEU A 208 -25.15 2.17 -9.52
C LEU A 208 -25.92 2.04 -10.83
N THR A 209 -25.61 1.00 -11.60
CA THR A 209 -26.42 0.54 -12.74
C THR A 209 -26.99 -0.84 -12.43
N PHE A 210 -28.28 -1.05 -12.72
CA PHE A 210 -28.99 -2.30 -12.44
C PHE A 210 -29.25 -3.09 -13.72
N ASN A 211 -28.67 -4.28 -13.82
CA ASN A 211 -28.79 -5.18 -14.97
C ASN A 211 -29.42 -6.50 -14.56
N ASP A 212 -30.25 -7.08 -15.42
CA ASP A 212 -30.90 -8.36 -15.16
C ASP A 212 -30.07 -9.55 -15.70
N PRO A 213 -30.07 -10.72 -15.00
CA PRO A 213 -30.67 -10.96 -13.70
C PRO A 213 -29.71 -10.68 -12.52
N ASP A 214 -30.14 -9.80 -11.62
CA ASP A 214 -29.51 -9.50 -10.31
C ASP A 214 -28.04 -9.03 -10.35
N VAL A 215 -27.64 -8.33 -11.43
CA VAL A 215 -26.30 -7.74 -11.57
C VAL A 215 -26.35 -6.26 -11.22
N VAL A 216 -25.42 -5.82 -10.37
CA VAL A 216 -25.23 -4.40 -10.05
C VAL A 216 -23.83 -4.00 -10.50
N GLU A 217 -23.77 -2.96 -11.32
CA GLU A 217 -22.53 -2.31 -11.71
C GLU A 217 -22.29 -1.13 -10.77
N PHE A 218 -21.11 -1.11 -10.17
CA PHE A 218 -20.67 -0.05 -9.29
C PHE A 218 -19.61 0.77 -10.01
N ASN A 219 -19.79 2.09 -10.05
CA ASN A 219 -18.82 3.00 -10.64
C ASN A 219 -18.74 4.29 -9.83
N PHE A 220 -17.71 4.43 -9.00
CA PHE A 220 -17.53 5.62 -8.17
C PHE A 220 -16.08 5.85 -7.78
N LEU A 221 -15.75 7.06 -7.37
CA LEU A 221 -14.44 7.38 -6.78
C LEU A 221 -14.47 7.11 -5.28
N GLY A 222 -13.64 6.17 -4.83
CA GLY A 222 -13.48 5.84 -3.41
C GLY A 222 -12.39 6.66 -2.72
N LYS A 223 -11.95 6.19 -1.55
CA LYS A 223 -10.82 6.80 -0.82
C LYS A 223 -9.64 7.06 -1.76
N ASP A 224 -9.04 8.24 -1.62
CA ASP A 224 -7.89 8.70 -2.41
C ASP A 224 -8.23 8.92 -3.91
N SER A 225 -9.51 9.07 -4.23
CA SER A 225 -10.05 9.23 -5.60
C SER A 225 -9.71 8.06 -6.52
N ILE A 226 -9.56 6.86 -5.94
CA ILE A 226 -9.36 5.62 -6.69
C ILE A 226 -10.72 5.11 -7.16
N ARG A 227 -10.87 4.94 -8.48
CA ARG A 227 -12.09 4.40 -9.08
C ARG A 227 -12.35 2.98 -8.60
N TYR A 228 -13.57 2.73 -8.14
CA TYR A 228 -14.11 1.40 -7.92
C TYR A 228 -15.07 1.13 -9.07
N GLU A 229 -14.67 0.20 -9.93
CA GLU A 229 -15.45 -0.26 -11.08
C GLU A 229 -15.61 -1.77 -10.96
N ASN A 230 -16.85 -2.24 -10.79
CA ASN A 230 -17.12 -3.66 -10.58
C ASN A 230 -18.56 -4.00 -10.98
N SER A 231 -18.74 -4.99 -11.85
CA SER A 231 -20.05 -5.59 -12.15
C SER A 231 -20.17 -6.91 -11.42
N VAL A 232 -21.09 -6.99 -10.45
CA VAL A 232 -21.22 -8.14 -9.56
C VAL A 232 -22.67 -8.62 -9.50
N LYS A 233 -22.84 -9.94 -9.65
CA LYS A 233 -24.11 -10.60 -9.37
C LYS A 233 -24.32 -10.65 -7.85
N VAL A 234 -25.34 -9.96 -7.37
CA VAL A 234 -25.66 -9.88 -5.94
C VAL A 234 -26.80 -10.83 -5.55
N GLU A 235 -26.96 -11.09 -4.26
CA GLU A 235 -28.12 -11.86 -3.78
C GLU A 235 -29.43 -11.12 -4.14
N ARG A 236 -30.43 -11.87 -4.61
CA ARG A 236 -31.72 -11.37 -5.09
C ARG A 236 -32.37 -10.33 -4.16
N GLY A 237 -32.35 -10.57 -2.86
CA GLY A 237 -32.91 -9.65 -1.86
C GLY A 237 -32.14 -8.34 -1.75
N ALA A 238 -30.82 -8.37 -1.88
CA ALA A 238 -29.99 -7.17 -1.94
C ALA A 238 -30.19 -6.39 -3.24
N TYR A 239 -30.30 -7.08 -4.39
CA TYR A 239 -30.61 -6.45 -5.68
C TYR A 239 -31.94 -5.69 -5.63
N LEU A 240 -33.01 -6.37 -5.20
CA LEU A 240 -34.33 -5.77 -5.04
C LEU A 240 -34.32 -4.63 -4.03
N GLY A 241 -33.60 -4.80 -2.92
CA GLY A 241 -33.40 -3.76 -1.92
C GLY A 241 -32.77 -2.51 -2.50
N LEU A 242 -31.62 -2.64 -3.18
CA LEU A 242 -30.94 -1.52 -3.83
C LEU A 242 -31.81 -0.85 -4.89
N LYS A 243 -32.46 -1.63 -5.76
CA LYS A 243 -33.33 -1.12 -6.81
C LYS A 243 -34.49 -0.33 -6.20
N LYS A 244 -35.11 -0.81 -5.12
CA LYS A 244 -36.17 -0.09 -4.37
C LYS A 244 -35.65 1.17 -3.71
N LEU A 245 -34.43 1.16 -3.16
CA LEU A 245 -33.81 2.34 -2.54
C LEU A 245 -33.42 3.43 -3.54
N ALA A 246 -33.16 3.06 -4.80
CA ALA A 246 -32.88 3.99 -5.89
C ALA A 246 -34.14 4.51 -6.61
N GLN A 247 -35.29 3.84 -6.44
CA GLN A 247 -36.54 4.24 -7.09
C GLN A 247 -37.00 5.63 -6.64
N LYS A 248 -37.49 6.42 -7.60
CA LYS A 248 -38.03 7.78 -7.38
C LYS A 248 -37.03 8.77 -6.75
N LYS A 249 -35.72 8.49 -6.86
CA LYS A 249 -34.64 9.40 -6.48
C LYS A 249 -33.96 9.99 -7.70
N LYS A 250 -33.39 11.18 -7.55
CA LYS A 250 -32.51 11.80 -8.56
C LYS A 250 -31.16 11.09 -8.58
N SER A 251 -30.40 11.27 -9.65
CA SER A 251 -29.06 10.69 -9.81
C SER A 251 -28.11 11.09 -8.67
N SER A 252 -28.21 12.33 -8.19
CA SER A 252 -27.40 12.90 -7.11
C SER A 252 -27.84 12.51 -5.70
N ASP A 253 -28.99 11.85 -5.53
CA ASP A 253 -29.53 11.55 -4.20
C ASP A 253 -28.85 10.31 -3.60
N ASP A 254 -28.70 10.32 -2.27
CA ASP A 254 -28.14 9.18 -1.54
C ASP A 254 -29.03 7.93 -1.64
N ILE A 255 -28.42 6.79 -1.94
CA ILE A 255 -29.05 5.46 -1.86
C ILE A 255 -29.52 5.19 -0.43
N PHE A 256 -28.68 5.51 0.55
CA PHE A 256 -28.92 5.24 1.97
C PHE A 256 -29.23 6.52 2.78
N SER A 257 -30.25 7.26 2.35
CA SER A 257 -30.66 8.57 2.90
C SER A 257 -31.00 8.61 4.41
N ARG A 258 -31.23 7.45 5.06
CA ARG A 258 -31.52 7.37 6.50
C ARG A 258 -30.36 6.79 7.31
N LEU A 259 -29.33 6.25 6.65
CA LEU A 259 -28.24 5.54 7.28
C LEU A 259 -27.01 6.44 7.39
N THR A 260 -26.46 6.58 8.60
CA THR A 260 -25.18 7.24 8.82
C THR A 260 -24.14 6.21 9.24
N THR A 261 -22.86 6.57 9.14
CA THR A 261 -21.78 5.69 9.60
C THR A 261 -21.81 5.49 11.11
N SER A 262 -22.28 6.48 11.85
CA SER A 262 -22.49 6.41 13.30
C SER A 262 -23.58 5.37 13.64
N SER A 263 -24.76 5.47 13.02
CA SER A 263 -25.87 4.54 13.31
C SER A 263 -25.55 3.10 12.86
N LEU A 264 -24.82 2.93 11.75
CA LEU A 264 -24.33 1.61 11.35
C LEU A 264 -23.37 1.00 12.39
N ASN A 265 -22.38 1.78 12.86
CA ASN A 265 -21.41 1.28 13.84
C ASN A 265 -22.04 1.05 15.21
N GLU A 266 -23.05 1.82 15.60
CA GLU A 266 -23.82 1.57 16.83
C GLU A 266 -24.53 0.22 16.79
N TYR A 267 -25.24 -0.08 15.71
CA TYR A 267 -25.83 -1.40 15.49
C TYR A 267 -24.77 -2.52 15.46
N LEU A 268 -23.63 -2.31 14.82
CA LEU A 268 -22.56 -3.32 14.82
C LEU A 268 -22.04 -3.62 16.23
N ARG A 269 -21.91 -2.60 17.10
CA ARG A 269 -21.50 -2.78 18.50
C ARG A 269 -22.53 -3.58 19.30
N SER A 270 -23.82 -3.47 19.00
CA SER A 270 -24.86 -4.27 19.67
C SER A 270 -24.81 -5.75 19.25
N LEU A 271 -24.27 -6.06 18.07
CA LEU A 271 -24.07 -7.44 17.61
C LEU A 271 -22.81 -8.08 18.18
N MET A 272 -21.74 -7.29 18.36
CA MET A 272 -20.47 -7.73 18.93
C MET A 272 -19.74 -6.52 19.51
N GLU A 273 -19.36 -6.61 20.78
CA GLU A 273 -18.59 -5.57 21.46
C GLU A 273 -17.33 -5.18 20.67
N GLY A 274 -17.18 -3.87 20.42
CA GLY A 274 -16.05 -3.30 19.69
C GLY A 274 -16.07 -3.53 18.17
N LEU A 275 -17.14 -4.11 17.61
CA LEU A 275 -17.30 -4.27 16.17
C LEU A 275 -17.58 -2.93 15.48
N THR A 276 -16.96 -2.75 14.31
CA THR A 276 -17.20 -1.60 13.42
C THR A 276 -17.13 -2.07 11.97
N ALA A 277 -17.62 -1.27 11.04
CA ALA A 277 -17.58 -1.58 9.60
C ALA A 277 -16.15 -1.85 9.09
N LYS A 278 -15.14 -1.20 9.69
CA LYS A 278 -13.72 -1.41 9.32
C LYS A 278 -13.24 -2.83 9.58
N VAL A 279 -13.79 -3.51 10.60
CA VAL A 279 -13.39 -4.88 10.97
C VAL A 279 -13.72 -5.88 9.86
N PHE A 280 -14.81 -5.67 9.11
CA PHE A 280 -15.19 -6.54 7.98
C PHE A 280 -14.12 -6.55 6.89
N ARG A 281 -13.51 -5.40 6.55
CA ARG A 281 -12.41 -5.37 5.56
C ARG A 281 -11.20 -6.16 6.03
N THR A 282 -10.82 -6.04 7.31
CA THR A 282 -9.72 -6.84 7.89
C THR A 282 -10.07 -8.33 7.88
N TYR A 283 -11.27 -8.69 8.32
CA TYR A 283 -11.76 -10.06 8.32
C TYR A 283 -11.75 -10.69 6.92
N ASN A 284 -12.36 -10.02 5.94
CA ASN A 284 -12.44 -10.53 4.57
C ASN A 284 -11.08 -10.64 3.91
N ALA A 285 -10.19 -9.66 4.09
CA ALA A 285 -8.84 -9.72 3.55
C ALA A 285 -8.05 -10.89 4.14
N SER A 286 -8.05 -11.03 5.47
CA SER A 286 -7.33 -12.11 6.17
C SER A 286 -7.88 -13.49 5.83
N LEU A 287 -9.21 -13.66 5.84
CA LEU A 287 -9.85 -14.94 5.51
C LEU A 287 -9.61 -15.32 4.04
N THR A 288 -9.64 -14.34 3.13
CA THR A 288 -9.38 -14.59 1.71
C THR A 288 -7.95 -15.10 1.52
N LEU A 289 -6.95 -14.46 2.15
CA LEU A 289 -5.57 -14.93 2.07
C LEU A 289 -5.41 -16.34 2.67
N ASP A 290 -5.93 -16.59 3.87
CA ASP A 290 -5.85 -17.91 4.51
C ASP A 290 -6.47 -19.01 3.63
N ARG A 291 -7.66 -18.77 3.08
CA ARG A 291 -8.32 -19.71 2.16
C ARG A 291 -7.49 -19.96 0.91
N LEU A 292 -7.00 -18.91 0.26
CA LEU A 292 -6.25 -19.01 -0.98
C LEU A 292 -4.91 -19.72 -0.78
N LEU A 293 -4.23 -19.47 0.34
CA LEU A 293 -2.97 -20.16 0.68
C LEU A 293 -3.21 -21.66 0.94
N ARG A 294 -4.32 -22.03 1.61
CA ARG A 294 -4.69 -23.44 1.84
C ARG A 294 -5.08 -24.21 0.58
N GLN A 295 -5.55 -23.51 -0.46
CA GLN A 295 -5.90 -24.11 -1.75
C GLN A 295 -4.67 -24.39 -2.62
N GLY A 296 -3.49 -23.86 -2.26
CA GLY A 296 -2.24 -24.13 -2.94
C GLY A 296 -1.68 -25.51 -2.58
N GLY A 297 -1.11 -26.19 -3.57
CA GLY A 297 -0.26 -27.36 -3.33
C GLY A 297 1.11 -26.99 -2.77
N GLN A 298 1.94 -28.00 -2.53
CA GLN A 298 3.34 -27.79 -2.15
C GLN A 298 4.12 -27.22 -3.34
N GLN A 299 4.87 -26.15 -3.11
CA GLN A 299 5.74 -25.53 -4.12
C GLN A 299 7.16 -26.11 -3.99
N GLN A 300 7.89 -26.22 -5.10
CA GLN A 300 9.16 -26.96 -5.15
C GLN A 300 10.32 -26.15 -4.55
N ASN A 301 10.32 -24.83 -4.70
CA ASN A 301 11.38 -23.94 -4.23
C ASN A 301 10.83 -22.61 -3.68
N VAL A 302 11.72 -21.80 -3.09
CA VAL A 302 11.37 -20.50 -2.47
C VAL A 302 10.84 -19.48 -3.49
N ASN A 303 11.33 -19.49 -4.73
CA ASN A 303 10.87 -18.56 -5.76
C ASN A 303 9.42 -18.86 -6.17
N GLU A 304 9.10 -20.14 -6.36
CA GLU A 304 7.72 -20.59 -6.60
C GLU A 304 6.80 -20.27 -5.42
N GLN A 305 7.25 -20.46 -4.17
CA GLN A 305 6.50 -20.06 -2.98
C GLN A 305 6.21 -18.56 -2.97
N LEU A 306 7.19 -17.73 -3.32
CA LEU A 306 7.03 -16.28 -3.38
C LEU A 306 6.06 -15.87 -4.50
N VAL A 307 6.17 -16.46 -5.69
CA VAL A 307 5.25 -16.22 -6.82
C VAL A 307 3.83 -16.63 -6.43
N PHE A 308 3.66 -17.80 -5.83
CA PHE A 308 2.38 -18.29 -5.33
C PHE A 308 1.78 -17.32 -4.29
N TYR A 309 2.56 -16.95 -3.26
CA TYR A 309 2.12 -16.01 -2.23
C TYR A 309 1.71 -14.66 -2.83
N ASN A 310 2.53 -14.10 -3.72
CA ASN A 310 2.25 -12.81 -4.37
C ASN A 310 0.98 -12.86 -5.23
N LYS A 311 0.72 -13.99 -5.90
CA LYS A 311 -0.52 -14.21 -6.65
C LYS A 311 -1.73 -14.22 -5.71
N GLN A 312 -1.68 -14.92 -4.58
CA GLN A 312 -2.80 -14.92 -3.63
C GLN A 312 -3.00 -13.55 -2.95
N ASN A 313 -1.90 -12.86 -2.62
CA ASN A 313 -1.97 -11.51 -2.06
C ASN A 313 -2.53 -10.50 -3.08
N LYS A 314 -2.30 -10.71 -4.39
CA LYS A 314 -2.94 -9.91 -5.46
C LYS A 314 -4.45 -10.06 -5.44
N GLU A 315 -4.99 -11.26 -5.25
CA GLU A 315 -6.45 -11.46 -5.14
C GLU A 315 -7.05 -10.70 -3.94
N VAL A 316 -6.33 -10.65 -2.81
CA VAL A 316 -6.72 -9.85 -1.64
C VAL A 316 -6.69 -8.35 -1.96
N ALA A 317 -5.69 -7.90 -2.73
CA ALA A 317 -5.59 -6.52 -3.18
C ALA A 317 -6.73 -6.15 -4.14
N ILE A 318 -7.14 -7.05 -5.03
CA ILE A 318 -8.29 -6.89 -5.93
C ILE A 318 -9.58 -6.75 -5.11
N LEU A 319 -9.83 -7.65 -4.15
CA LEU A 319 -10.97 -7.56 -3.23
C LEU A 319 -11.02 -6.22 -2.49
N CYS A 320 -9.86 -5.69 -2.09
CA CYS A 320 -9.77 -4.42 -1.38
C CYS A 320 -9.76 -3.18 -2.29
N ASN A 321 -9.84 -3.36 -3.61
CA ASN A 321 -9.62 -2.33 -4.63
C ASN A 321 -8.33 -1.51 -4.40
N HIS A 322 -7.23 -2.19 -4.09
CA HIS A 322 -5.92 -1.56 -3.94
C HIS A 322 -5.25 -1.47 -5.32
N GLN A 323 -5.23 -0.26 -5.87
CA GLN A 323 -4.67 0.03 -7.18
C GLN A 323 -3.41 0.90 -7.08
N ARG A 324 -2.55 0.79 -8.09
CA ARG A 324 -1.37 1.64 -8.27
C ARG A 324 -1.25 2.01 -9.74
N SER A 325 -0.94 3.26 -10.04
CA SER A 325 -0.58 3.66 -11.39
C SER A 325 0.70 2.96 -11.85
N LEU A 326 0.84 2.78 -13.16
CA LEU A 326 2.07 2.27 -13.73
C LEU A 326 3.21 3.25 -13.46
N PRO A 327 4.35 2.80 -12.91
CA PRO A 327 5.52 3.65 -12.77
C PRO A 327 5.97 4.20 -14.13
N LYS A 328 6.50 5.42 -14.17
CA LYS A 328 6.96 6.07 -15.43
C LYS A 328 7.97 5.26 -16.25
N LYS A 329 8.70 4.33 -15.61
CA LYS A 329 9.72 3.48 -16.24
C LYS A 329 9.28 2.03 -16.41
N HIS A 330 7.98 1.76 -16.31
CA HIS A 330 7.44 0.40 -16.38
C HIS A 330 7.84 -0.28 -17.70
N ASP A 331 7.60 0.38 -18.83
CA ASP A 331 7.82 -0.24 -20.15
C ASP A 331 9.31 -0.44 -20.44
N GLU A 332 10.16 0.50 -20.02
CA GLU A 332 11.62 0.35 -20.07
C GLU A 332 12.09 -0.86 -19.24
N GLN A 333 11.53 -1.04 -18.04
CA GLN A 333 11.85 -2.17 -17.17
C GLN A 333 11.37 -3.49 -17.76
N MET A 334 10.15 -3.53 -18.30
CA MET A 334 9.58 -4.72 -18.94
C MET A 334 10.37 -5.12 -20.18
N GLY A 335 10.77 -4.17 -21.03
CA GLY A 335 11.63 -4.44 -22.19
C GLY A 335 12.96 -5.06 -21.77
N LYS A 336 13.62 -4.54 -20.74
CA LYS A 336 14.86 -5.12 -20.20
C LYS A 336 14.68 -6.53 -19.65
N LEU A 337 13.52 -6.83 -19.05
CA LEU A 337 13.20 -8.17 -18.56
C LEU A 337 12.94 -9.13 -19.71
N SER A 338 12.20 -8.72 -20.74
CA SER A 338 11.94 -9.54 -21.93
C SER A 338 13.23 -9.94 -22.64
N VAL A 339 14.15 -8.99 -22.85
CA VAL A 339 15.43 -9.30 -23.50
C VAL A 339 16.27 -10.27 -22.66
N LYS A 340 16.32 -10.08 -21.34
CA LYS A 340 17.02 -11.03 -20.44
C LYS A 340 16.36 -12.41 -20.44
N TYR A 341 15.04 -12.47 -20.55
CA TYR A 341 14.30 -13.71 -20.65
C TYR A 341 14.67 -14.45 -21.93
N GLU A 342 14.66 -13.77 -23.08
CA GLU A 342 15.08 -14.33 -24.37
C GLU A 342 16.53 -14.85 -24.32
N GLU A 343 17.48 -14.05 -23.82
CA GLU A 343 18.88 -14.46 -23.62
C GLU A 343 19.00 -15.71 -22.73
N THR A 344 18.17 -15.81 -21.69
CA THR A 344 18.19 -16.95 -20.76
C THR A 344 17.63 -18.21 -21.43
N ILE A 345 16.58 -18.08 -22.24
CA ILE A 345 15.99 -19.19 -23.01
C ILE A 345 16.97 -19.68 -24.09
N GLU A 346 17.65 -18.78 -24.80
CA GLU A 346 18.69 -19.16 -25.75
C GLU A 346 19.84 -19.89 -25.07
N TRP A 347 20.29 -19.40 -23.91
CA TRP A 347 21.32 -20.09 -23.13
C TRP A 347 20.88 -21.48 -22.67
N LEU A 348 19.63 -21.65 -22.25
CA LEU A 348 19.08 -22.96 -21.90
C LEU A 348 19.10 -23.91 -23.10
N ARG A 349 18.69 -23.46 -24.29
CA ARG A 349 18.71 -24.26 -25.52
C ARG A 349 20.13 -24.73 -25.87
N GLU A 350 21.13 -23.86 -25.74
CA GLU A 350 22.53 -24.21 -25.97
C GLU A 350 23.04 -25.26 -24.97
N LEU A 351 22.68 -25.13 -23.69
CA LEU A 351 23.01 -26.12 -22.67
C LEU A 351 22.34 -27.49 -22.93
N GLU A 352 21.06 -27.49 -23.28
CA GLU A 352 20.31 -28.71 -23.61
C GLU A 352 20.87 -29.40 -24.86
N ARG A 353 21.26 -28.62 -25.87
CA ARG A 353 21.93 -29.11 -27.08
C ARG A 353 23.25 -29.78 -26.72
N ALA A 354 24.12 -29.11 -25.96
CA ALA A 354 25.38 -29.68 -25.50
C ALA A 354 25.19 -30.95 -24.67
N ALA A 355 24.18 -30.99 -23.79
CA ALA A 355 23.85 -32.18 -23.01
C ALA A 355 23.46 -33.37 -23.90
N LYS A 356 22.63 -33.14 -24.94
CA LYS A 356 22.25 -34.15 -25.92
C LYS A 356 23.45 -34.65 -26.73
N GLU A 357 24.31 -33.74 -27.20
CA GLU A 357 25.51 -34.07 -27.97
C GLU A 357 26.51 -34.90 -27.15
N MET A 358 26.76 -34.52 -25.88
CA MET A 358 27.63 -35.28 -24.98
C MET A 358 27.10 -36.70 -24.74
N LYS A 359 25.78 -36.85 -24.53
CA LYS A 359 25.13 -38.14 -24.36
C LYS A 359 25.24 -39.02 -25.61
N ALA A 360 25.02 -38.45 -26.80
CA ALA A 360 25.12 -39.18 -28.06
C ALA A 360 26.56 -39.61 -28.40
N SER A 361 27.53 -38.74 -28.12
CA SER A 361 28.94 -38.98 -28.45
C SER A 361 29.75 -39.67 -27.33
N ARG A 362 29.13 -39.97 -26.17
CA ARG A 362 29.78 -40.51 -24.96
C ARG A 362 31.00 -39.69 -24.53
N LYS A 363 30.93 -38.36 -24.66
CA LYS A 363 31.98 -37.43 -24.26
C LYS A 363 31.65 -36.80 -22.91
N ASP A 364 32.67 -36.65 -22.06
CA ASP A 364 32.52 -36.05 -20.73
C ASP A 364 32.52 -34.51 -20.74
N SER A 365 32.72 -33.90 -21.91
CA SER A 365 32.73 -32.45 -22.09
C SER A 365 32.32 -32.05 -23.50
N ALA A 366 31.69 -30.87 -23.64
CA ALA A 366 31.41 -30.22 -24.91
C ALA A 366 31.73 -28.72 -24.84
N ASP A 367 31.98 -28.13 -26.01
CA ASP A 367 32.13 -26.69 -26.16
C ASP A 367 30.74 -26.06 -26.24
N VAL A 368 30.38 -25.30 -25.22
CA VAL A 368 29.09 -24.60 -25.14
C VAL A 368 29.33 -23.14 -25.50
N THR A 369 28.55 -22.64 -26.47
CA THR A 369 28.58 -21.23 -26.86
C THR A 369 27.59 -20.45 -26.00
N GLN A 370 28.07 -19.40 -25.34
CA GLN A 370 27.24 -18.45 -24.61
C GLN A 370 27.36 -17.07 -25.24
N TRP A 371 26.24 -16.44 -25.55
CA TRP A 371 26.18 -15.04 -25.91
C TRP A 371 26.04 -14.21 -24.63
N VAL A 372 27.02 -13.36 -24.35
CA VAL A 372 27.04 -12.56 -23.11
C VAL A 372 27.17 -11.08 -23.42
N ARG A 373 26.51 -10.24 -22.63
CA ARG A 373 26.77 -8.81 -22.67
C ARG A 373 28.16 -8.50 -22.13
N PRO A 374 28.90 -7.57 -22.74
CA PRO A 374 30.19 -7.15 -22.21
C PRO A 374 30.00 -6.56 -20.81
N LYS A 375 30.99 -6.77 -19.95
CA LYS A 375 30.99 -6.17 -18.61
C LYS A 375 31.35 -4.68 -18.72
N PRO A 376 30.70 -3.79 -17.94
CA PRO A 376 31.10 -2.39 -17.91
C PRO A 376 32.52 -2.24 -17.31
N ASP A 377 33.38 -1.49 -18.00
CA ASP A 377 34.75 -1.17 -17.57
C ASP A 377 34.74 0.02 -16.60
N LEU A 378 34.45 -0.27 -15.33
CA LEU A 378 34.34 0.76 -14.30
C LEU A 378 35.70 1.02 -13.62
N LYS A 379 36.33 2.15 -13.96
CA LYS A 379 37.58 2.59 -13.35
C LYS A 379 37.35 3.32 -12.02
N PRO A 380 38.27 3.20 -11.04
CA PRO A 380 38.10 3.83 -9.71
C PRO A 380 37.86 5.34 -9.75
N ASN A 381 38.50 6.04 -10.69
CA ASN A 381 38.44 7.50 -10.86
C ASN A 381 37.23 8.02 -11.65
N MET A 382 36.36 7.15 -12.18
CA MET A 382 35.20 7.59 -12.95
C MET A 382 34.15 8.27 -12.08
N THR A 383 33.61 9.39 -12.56
CA THR A 383 32.43 10.05 -11.96
C THR A 383 31.20 9.15 -12.04
N GLU A 384 30.15 9.44 -11.27
CA GLU A 384 28.90 8.67 -11.36
C GLU A 384 28.26 8.72 -12.74
N GLU A 385 28.35 9.87 -13.42
CA GLU A 385 27.84 10.02 -14.79
C GLU A 385 28.63 9.16 -15.77
N GLN A 386 29.95 9.14 -15.67
CA GLN A 386 30.80 8.28 -16.49
C GLN A 386 30.51 6.79 -16.21
N ARG A 387 30.35 6.41 -14.94
CA ARG A 387 29.98 5.02 -14.56
C ARG A 387 28.60 4.64 -15.07
N ALA A 388 27.64 5.58 -15.06
CA ALA A 388 26.30 5.36 -15.61
C ALA A 388 26.32 5.23 -17.13
N ALA A 389 27.08 6.08 -17.82
CA ALA A 389 27.28 6.02 -19.26
C ALA A 389 27.94 4.69 -19.67
N GLU A 390 28.94 4.24 -18.93
CA GLU A 390 29.63 2.98 -19.18
C GLU A 390 28.74 1.75 -18.95
N ARG A 391 27.93 1.76 -17.89
CA ARG A 391 26.89 0.74 -17.68
C ARG A 391 25.86 0.71 -18.79
N ARG A 392 25.49 1.89 -19.32
CA ARG A 392 24.57 2.01 -20.44
C ARG A 392 25.20 1.45 -21.72
N ARG A 393 26.43 1.85 -22.04
CA ARG A 393 27.23 1.31 -23.16
C ARG A 393 27.28 -0.21 -23.12
N ALA A 394 27.69 -0.79 -21.99
CA ALA A 394 27.78 -2.23 -21.81
C ALA A 394 26.42 -2.95 -21.93
N SER A 395 25.34 -2.30 -21.45
CA SER A 395 23.97 -2.83 -21.56
C SER A 395 23.40 -2.75 -22.98
N GLU A 396 23.84 -1.81 -23.81
CA GLU A 396 23.34 -1.58 -25.18
C GLU A 396 24.25 -2.21 -26.24
N ALA A 397 25.47 -2.61 -25.87
CA ALA A 397 26.41 -3.27 -26.77
C ALA A 397 25.88 -4.62 -27.30
N PRO A 398 26.28 -5.02 -28.52
CA PRO A 398 26.02 -6.34 -29.06
C PRO A 398 26.51 -7.44 -28.12
N LEU A 399 25.84 -8.60 -28.17
CA LEU A 399 26.30 -9.77 -27.44
C LEU A 399 27.61 -10.28 -28.02
N GLU A 400 28.51 -10.69 -27.14
CA GLU A 400 29.80 -11.29 -27.49
C GLU A 400 29.69 -12.82 -27.38
N LYS A 401 30.23 -13.52 -28.38
CA LYS A 401 30.28 -14.97 -28.40
C LYS A 401 31.41 -15.45 -27.49
N VAL A 402 31.08 -16.22 -26.46
CA VAL A 402 32.05 -16.85 -25.57
C VAL A 402 31.88 -18.36 -25.61
N ALA A 403 32.86 -19.07 -26.17
CA ALA A 403 32.91 -20.53 -26.13
C ALA A 403 33.55 -20.98 -24.81
N LYS A 404 32.91 -21.92 -24.11
CA LYS A 404 33.44 -22.53 -22.89
C LYS A 404 33.34 -24.03 -23.00
N ARG A 405 34.45 -24.72 -22.72
CA ARG A 405 34.42 -26.17 -22.56
C ARG A 405 33.82 -26.51 -21.19
N MET A 406 32.67 -27.18 -21.19
CA MET A 406 31.95 -27.54 -19.97
C MET A 406 31.91 -29.06 -19.82
N LYS A 407 32.10 -29.54 -18.57
CA LYS A 407 31.90 -30.96 -18.21
C LYS A 407 30.41 -31.26 -18.06
N VAL A 408 30.01 -32.51 -18.23
CA VAL A 408 28.60 -32.98 -18.12
C VAL A 408 27.93 -32.47 -16.83
N ASP A 409 28.57 -32.65 -15.67
CA ASP A 409 28.01 -32.20 -14.38
C ASP A 409 27.80 -30.68 -14.33
N SER A 410 28.70 -29.91 -14.93
CA SER A 410 28.61 -28.45 -14.99
C SER A 410 27.47 -27.99 -15.91
N VAL A 411 27.19 -28.71 -17.00
CA VAL A 411 26.06 -28.43 -17.89
C VAL A 411 24.75 -28.74 -17.17
N HIS A 412 24.61 -29.91 -16.54
CA HIS A 412 23.41 -30.24 -15.76
C HIS A 412 23.16 -29.25 -14.62
N LEU A 413 24.21 -28.86 -13.89
CA LEU A 413 24.10 -27.84 -12.85
C LEU A 413 23.69 -26.48 -13.41
N ALA A 414 24.20 -26.10 -14.58
CA ALA A 414 23.83 -24.84 -15.23
C ALA A 414 22.37 -24.85 -15.70
N ILE A 415 21.88 -25.97 -16.25
CA ILE A 415 20.47 -26.18 -16.61
C ILE A 415 19.59 -26.03 -15.38
N ALA A 416 19.92 -26.73 -14.28
CA ALA A 416 19.17 -26.64 -13.03
C ALA A 416 19.11 -25.20 -12.49
N ARG A 417 20.24 -24.46 -12.55
CA ARG A 417 20.30 -23.04 -12.14
C ARG A 417 19.49 -22.11 -13.04
N VAL A 418 19.36 -22.43 -14.33
CA VAL A 418 18.54 -21.64 -15.25
C VAL A 418 17.06 -21.89 -14.98
N HIS A 419 16.66 -23.12 -14.66
CA HIS A 419 15.28 -23.42 -14.26
C HIS A 419 14.87 -22.80 -12.91
N ASP A 420 15.82 -22.58 -11.99
CA ASP A 420 15.55 -21.95 -10.69
C ASP A 420 15.46 -20.41 -10.75
N ARG A 421 15.92 -19.80 -11.84
CA ARG A 421 15.92 -18.34 -12.09
C ARG A 421 14.68 -17.90 -12.84
#